data_AF-A0A9E4X5Y0-F1
#
_entry.id   AF-A0A9E4X5Y0-F1
#
_cell.length_a   1.000
_cell.length_b   1.000
_cell.length_c   1.000
_cell.angle_alpha   90.00
_cell.angle_beta   90.00
_cell.angle_gamma   90.00
#
_symmetry.space_group_name_H-M   'P 1'
#
loop_
_entity.id
_entity.type
_entity.pdbx_description
1 polymer ?
#
loop_
_entity_poly.entity_id
_entity_poly.type
_entity_poly.pdbx_seq_one_letter_code
_entity_poly.pdbx_strand_id
1 'polypeptide(L)'
;MDVRPKLVFLIFLAVFLAAPWAGPVSGAASANLASGLVVFPQNAVPNQTVALLGTGFTASAIGGGSAGSGAHQITGLGASVITVDGVPLTAPNAIYPIDFDNMGNWAASVIIPVTAEIVAGGPITITATDDQGLMQTAQVMIRTPGISVDPLSSRINTVLSVTGQGFPASNPATAKGSQVSISYAGVLLALVPADSSGRFDATVRVPAAAAVLSSNTVRAQVVGFSQWATAIHTVPGASITVSPASGRPGTVVTISGEGFPANVLVSSNRAGYIAVLGSPAPVTDGEGRFVSYFAMPLFTPGFQTITATAGGITAVSNFEVIEGAAVNEPLPAPQPPTVPEQALGSLTQGDNLVRVWTFDNASKTWSFFDPRPAFAKANTIRSMVPGRIYWLRLNRVQTAALNGKRVELFEGWNLVPW
;
A
#
# COMPACT_ATOMS: atom_id res chain seq x y z
N MET A 1 -7.38 -1.66 48.71
CA MET A 1 -7.00 -1.29 47.34
C MET A 1 -5.72 -2.02 47.03
N ASP A 2 -5.82 -3.14 46.33
CA ASP A 2 -4.67 -3.92 45.94
C ASP A 2 -5.05 -4.67 44.66
N VAL A 3 -4.51 -4.24 43.52
CA VAL A 3 -4.86 -4.78 42.19
C VAL A 3 -3.57 -5.27 41.56
N ARG A 4 -3.34 -6.59 41.66
CA ARG A 4 -2.27 -7.29 40.94
C ARG A 4 -2.73 -7.57 39.49
N PRO A 5 -1.88 -7.40 38.46
CA PRO A 5 -2.22 -7.82 37.11
C PRO A 5 -2.01 -9.33 36.96
N LYS A 6 -3.02 -10.03 36.45
CA LYS A 6 -2.96 -11.45 36.06
C LYS A 6 -2.18 -11.58 34.75
N LEU A 7 -1.04 -12.27 34.80
CA LEU A 7 -0.29 -12.68 33.60
C LEU A 7 -0.98 -13.92 33.00
N VAL A 8 -1.50 -13.79 31.79
CA VAL A 8 -2.10 -14.91 31.03
C VAL A 8 -0.96 -15.69 30.36
N PHE A 9 -0.72 -16.91 30.83
CA PHE A 9 0.17 -17.87 30.17
C PHE A 9 -0.58 -18.47 28.97
N LEU A 10 -0.14 -18.17 27.75
CA LEU A 10 -0.65 -18.81 26.54
C LEU A 10 0.05 -20.17 26.40
N ILE A 11 -0.64 -21.25 26.79
CA ILE A 11 -0.18 -22.63 26.57
C ILE A 11 -0.31 -22.94 25.08
N PHE A 12 0.81 -23.09 24.37
CA PHE A 12 0.81 -23.71 23.05
C PHE A 12 0.70 -25.22 23.21
N LEU A 13 -0.52 -25.74 23.05
CA LEU A 13 -0.79 -27.16 22.93
C LEU A 13 -0.41 -27.62 21.51
N ALA A 14 0.68 -28.36 21.37
CA ALA A 14 0.98 -29.09 20.14
C ALA A 14 0.01 -30.26 20.00
N VAL A 15 -1.06 -30.10 19.22
CA VAL A 15 -1.98 -31.18 18.86
C VAL A 15 -1.34 -32.04 17.76
N PHE A 16 -0.87 -33.23 18.11
CA PHE A 16 -0.65 -34.29 17.13
C PHE A 16 -2.01 -34.93 16.78
N LEU A 17 -2.47 -34.77 15.53
CA LEU A 17 -3.61 -35.52 15.00
C LEU A 17 -3.21 -37.01 14.85
N ALA A 18 -3.82 -37.89 15.63
CA ALA A 18 -3.89 -39.32 15.34
C ALA A 18 -5.23 -39.62 14.66
N ALA A 19 -5.19 -40.21 13.47
CA ALA A 19 -6.37 -40.76 12.79
C ALA A 19 -6.87 -42.02 13.54
N PRO A 20 -8.19 -42.33 13.55
CA PRO A 20 -8.71 -43.40 14.38
C PRO A 20 -8.85 -44.70 13.58
N TRP A 21 -8.01 -45.71 13.86
CA TRP A 21 -8.42 -47.12 13.89
C TRP A 21 -7.31 -47.99 14.50
N ALA A 22 -7.58 -48.63 15.65
CA ALA A 22 -7.24 -50.01 16.02
C ALA A 22 -6.90 -50.16 17.52
N GLY A 23 -7.80 -50.80 18.27
CA GLY A 23 -7.55 -51.70 19.42
C GLY A 23 -6.87 -51.15 20.69
N PRO A 24 -7.20 -51.69 21.88
CA PRO A 24 -6.48 -51.33 23.11
C PRO A 24 -5.12 -52.03 23.11
N VAL A 25 -4.05 -51.28 22.86
CA VAL A 25 -2.68 -51.76 23.06
C VAL A 25 -2.22 -51.30 24.44
N SER A 26 -2.18 -52.25 25.38
CA SER A 26 -1.51 -52.10 26.66
C SER A 26 -0.01 -51.96 26.42
N GLY A 27 0.54 -50.79 26.73
CA GLY A 27 1.95 -50.50 26.61
C GLY A 27 2.13 -49.00 26.49
N ALA A 28 2.27 -48.31 27.62
CA ALA A 28 2.81 -46.97 27.62
C ALA A 28 4.24 -47.08 27.08
N ALA A 29 4.41 -46.86 25.78
CA ALA A 29 5.70 -46.60 25.21
C ALA A 29 6.17 -45.29 25.83
N SER A 30 7.19 -45.35 26.70
CA SER A 30 8.01 -44.19 26.99
C SER A 30 8.44 -43.61 25.65
N ALA A 31 7.94 -42.43 25.31
CA ALA A 31 8.47 -41.67 24.21
C ALA A 31 9.89 -41.27 24.60
N ASN A 32 10.86 -42.12 24.27
CA ASN A 32 12.27 -41.75 24.23
C ASN A 32 12.40 -40.69 23.14
N LEU A 33 12.11 -39.43 23.48
CA LEU A 33 12.56 -38.30 22.69
C LEU A 33 14.09 -38.40 22.65
N ALA A 34 14.64 -38.56 21.45
CA ALA A 34 16.08 -38.50 21.27
C ALA A 34 16.60 -37.20 21.91
N SER A 35 17.76 -37.26 22.57
CA SER A 35 18.42 -36.07 23.11
C SER A 35 18.59 -35.05 22.00
N GLY A 36 18.21 -33.79 22.25
CA GLY A 36 18.26 -32.78 21.21
C GLY A 36 17.82 -31.41 21.69
N LEU A 37 18.06 -30.42 20.82
CA LEU A 37 17.52 -29.08 20.93
C LEU A 37 16.63 -28.82 19.71
N VAL A 38 15.40 -28.38 19.96
CA VAL A 38 14.45 -28.01 18.92
C VAL A 38 14.08 -26.53 19.08
N VAL A 39 13.96 -25.84 17.96
CA VAL A 39 13.61 -24.43 17.88
C VAL A 39 12.35 -24.23 17.05
N PHE A 40 11.46 -23.37 17.52
CA PHE A 40 10.22 -23.02 16.82
C PHE A 40 9.98 -21.49 16.85
N PRO A 41 9.68 -20.86 15.71
CA PRO A 41 9.68 -21.43 14.35
C PRO A 41 11.10 -21.75 13.83
N GLN A 42 11.22 -22.73 12.92
CA GLN A 42 12.49 -23.04 12.23
C GLN A 42 12.92 -21.97 11.21
N ASN A 43 11.97 -21.13 10.78
CA ASN A 43 12.24 -19.94 9.98
C ASN A 43 11.91 -18.72 10.82
N ALA A 44 12.89 -17.89 11.13
CA ALA A 44 12.73 -16.72 11.97
C ALA A 44 13.25 -15.45 11.28
N VAL A 45 13.03 -14.31 11.92
CA VAL A 45 13.64 -13.02 11.58
C VAL A 45 14.45 -12.50 12.77
N PRO A 46 15.37 -11.55 12.58
CA PRO A 46 16.06 -10.92 13.69
C PRO A 46 15.05 -10.27 14.66
N ASN A 47 15.39 -10.21 15.94
CA ASN A 47 14.52 -9.71 17.02
C ASN A 47 13.24 -10.51 17.29
N GLN A 48 13.00 -11.62 16.58
CA GLN A 48 11.84 -12.48 16.84
C GLN A 48 12.07 -13.33 18.10
N THR A 49 11.05 -13.46 18.92
CA THR A 49 11.04 -14.46 20.00
C THR A 49 10.80 -15.85 19.41
N VAL A 50 11.70 -16.79 19.70
CA VAL A 50 11.58 -18.21 19.34
C VAL A 50 11.50 -19.06 20.60
N ALA A 51 10.76 -20.15 20.54
CA ALA A 51 10.70 -21.16 21.58
C ALA A 51 11.80 -22.19 21.38
N LEU A 52 12.46 -22.57 22.47
CA LEU A 52 13.44 -23.65 22.53
C LEU A 52 12.89 -24.76 23.41
N LEU A 53 13.05 -26.00 22.95
CA LEU A 53 12.73 -27.23 23.67
C LEU A 53 13.99 -28.09 23.71
N GLY A 54 14.52 -28.32 24.90
CA GLY A 54 15.66 -29.19 25.12
C GLY A 54 15.25 -30.51 25.75
N THR A 55 15.86 -31.61 25.31
CA THR A 55 15.68 -32.97 25.87
C THR A 55 17.03 -33.65 26.05
N GLY A 56 17.15 -34.48 27.08
CA GLY A 56 18.37 -35.25 27.35
C GLY A 56 19.55 -34.41 27.86
N PHE A 57 19.27 -33.30 28.54
CA PHE A 57 20.28 -32.59 29.35
C PHE A 57 20.50 -33.30 30.69
N THR A 58 21.48 -32.86 31.48
CA THR A 58 21.73 -33.47 32.80
C THR A 58 20.48 -33.32 33.68
N ALA A 59 19.89 -34.44 34.10
CA ALA A 59 18.62 -34.45 34.83
C ALA A 59 18.73 -33.73 36.18
N SER A 60 17.74 -32.91 36.54
CA SER A 60 17.73 -32.20 37.84
C SER A 60 17.66 -33.12 39.06
N ALA A 61 17.29 -34.40 38.87
CA ALA A 61 17.28 -35.42 39.91
C ALA A 61 18.70 -35.92 40.28
N ILE A 62 19.71 -35.63 39.45
CA ILE A 62 21.11 -35.92 39.74
C ILE A 62 21.66 -34.74 40.57
N GLY A 63 22.29 -35.05 41.71
CA GLY A 63 22.89 -34.02 42.56
C GLY A 63 24.22 -33.52 42.00
N GLY A 64 24.60 -32.30 42.35
CA GLY A 64 25.85 -31.66 41.91
C GLY A 64 25.63 -30.51 40.92
N GLY A 65 24.39 -30.13 40.66
CA GLY A 65 24.04 -28.97 39.86
C GLY A 65 24.16 -27.64 40.59
N SER A 66 24.08 -26.57 39.81
CA SER A 66 24.41 -25.20 40.23
C SER A 66 23.25 -24.47 40.91
N ALA A 67 22.04 -25.03 40.90
CA ALA A 67 20.91 -24.44 41.62
C ALA A 67 21.12 -24.55 43.14
N GLY A 68 20.47 -23.70 43.94
CA GLY A 68 20.54 -23.76 45.40
C GLY A 68 20.04 -25.08 46.01
N SER A 69 19.25 -25.85 45.25
CA SER A 69 18.79 -27.21 45.58
C SER A 69 19.76 -28.32 45.15
N GLY A 70 20.85 -28.00 44.45
CA GLY A 70 21.75 -28.96 43.81
C GLY A 70 21.25 -29.49 42.46
N ALA A 71 20.17 -28.92 41.91
CA ALA A 71 19.63 -29.27 40.60
C ALA A 71 20.44 -28.65 39.44
N HIS A 72 20.52 -29.38 38.33
CA HIS A 72 21.16 -28.92 37.08
C HIS A 72 20.26 -27.95 36.31
N GLN A 73 20.90 -26.98 35.65
CA GLN A 73 20.25 -25.88 34.93
C GLN A 73 21.18 -25.28 33.86
N ILE A 74 20.65 -24.46 32.96
CA ILE A 74 21.46 -23.50 32.21
C ILE A 74 21.54 -22.22 33.05
N THR A 75 22.73 -21.92 33.58
CA THR A 75 22.91 -20.85 34.57
C THR A 75 22.95 -19.44 33.95
N GLY A 76 23.31 -19.33 32.68
CA GLY A 76 23.63 -18.05 32.03
C GLY A 76 25.02 -17.51 32.37
N LEU A 77 25.87 -18.30 33.05
CA LEU A 77 27.19 -17.90 33.53
C LEU A 77 28.28 -18.82 32.95
N GLY A 78 29.43 -18.24 32.62
CA GLY A 78 30.58 -18.99 32.10
C GLY A 78 30.21 -19.78 30.84
N ALA A 79 30.49 -21.09 30.84
CA ALA A 79 30.18 -21.98 29.73
C ALA A 79 28.72 -22.49 29.72
N SER A 80 27.98 -22.31 30.82
CA SER A 80 26.59 -22.79 30.97
C SER A 80 25.63 -21.71 30.46
N VAL A 81 25.41 -21.66 29.16
CA VAL A 81 24.71 -20.55 28.48
C VAL A 81 24.05 -21.02 27.18
N ILE A 82 23.13 -20.21 26.66
CA ILE A 82 22.63 -20.34 25.28
C ILE A 82 23.43 -19.39 24.41
N THR A 83 23.97 -19.87 23.29
CA THR A 83 24.65 -19.05 22.30
C THR A 83 23.91 -19.05 20.97
N VAL A 84 24.03 -17.95 20.23
CA VAL A 84 23.62 -17.83 18.82
C VAL A 84 24.88 -17.55 18.01
N ASP A 85 25.23 -18.46 17.08
CA ASP A 85 26.50 -18.45 16.34
C ASP A 85 27.73 -18.24 17.24
N GLY A 86 27.71 -18.91 18.40
CA GLY A 86 28.79 -18.83 19.39
C GLY A 86 28.77 -17.59 20.28
N VAL A 87 27.87 -16.62 20.05
CA VAL A 87 27.71 -15.44 20.90
C VAL A 87 26.75 -15.75 22.05
N PRO A 88 27.18 -15.64 23.33
CA PRO A 88 26.31 -15.86 24.48
C PRO A 88 25.15 -14.88 24.52
N LEU A 89 23.93 -15.41 24.72
CA LEU A 89 22.76 -14.60 24.95
C LEU A 89 22.79 -14.05 26.38
N THR A 90 22.37 -12.80 26.53
CA THR A 90 22.18 -12.12 27.80
C THR A 90 20.83 -11.43 27.80
N ALA A 91 20.40 -10.86 28.93
CA ALA A 91 19.17 -10.07 28.95
C ALA A 91 19.27 -8.87 27.98
N PRO A 92 18.23 -8.58 27.18
CA PRO A 92 16.89 -9.18 27.20
C PRO A 92 16.71 -10.41 26.29
N ASN A 93 17.74 -10.85 25.56
CA ASN A 93 17.64 -11.95 24.58
C ASN A 93 17.44 -13.34 25.19
N ALA A 94 17.86 -13.54 26.44
CA ALA A 94 17.53 -14.74 27.22
C ALA A 94 17.34 -14.36 28.69
N ILE A 95 16.54 -15.15 29.40
CA ILE A 95 16.34 -15.04 30.85
C ILE A 95 16.90 -16.31 31.49
N TYR A 96 17.76 -16.13 32.48
CA TYR A 96 18.43 -17.19 33.21
C TYR A 96 18.12 -17.10 34.72
N PRO A 97 18.25 -18.21 35.46
CA PRO A 97 18.56 -19.55 34.96
C PRO A 97 17.40 -20.21 34.21
N ILE A 98 17.68 -21.26 33.44
CA ILE A 98 16.69 -22.14 32.85
C ILE A 98 16.74 -23.48 33.57
N ASP A 99 15.71 -23.73 34.38
CA ASP A 99 15.59 -24.93 35.18
C ASP A 99 15.14 -26.14 34.33
N PHE A 100 15.65 -27.32 34.70
CA PHE A 100 15.30 -28.58 34.04
C PHE A 100 14.28 -29.36 34.86
N ASP A 101 13.48 -30.19 34.19
CA ASP A 101 12.67 -31.21 34.86
C ASP A 101 13.53 -32.37 35.39
N ASN A 102 12.89 -33.35 36.03
CA ASN A 102 13.55 -34.52 36.61
C ASN A 102 14.15 -35.48 35.57
N MET A 103 13.91 -35.25 34.28
CA MET A 103 14.44 -36.03 33.16
C MET A 103 15.42 -35.22 32.29
N GLY A 104 15.72 -33.96 32.66
CA GLY A 104 16.62 -33.10 31.90
C GLY A 104 15.97 -32.46 30.68
N ASN A 105 14.64 -32.31 30.66
CA ASN A 105 13.94 -31.54 29.64
C ASN A 105 13.66 -30.12 30.14
N TRP A 106 13.56 -29.19 29.20
CA TRP A 106 13.25 -27.80 29.49
C TRP A 106 12.62 -27.09 28.30
N ALA A 107 11.93 -25.99 28.60
CA ALA A 107 11.39 -25.08 27.61
C ALA A 107 11.74 -23.65 27.99
N ALA A 108 12.23 -22.86 27.02
CA ALA A 108 12.50 -21.44 27.22
C ALA A 108 12.15 -20.65 25.96
N SER A 109 11.99 -19.34 26.11
CA SER A 109 11.89 -18.41 24.99
C SER A 109 13.14 -17.55 24.92
N VAL A 110 13.70 -17.40 23.73
CA VAL A 110 14.83 -16.51 23.47
C VAL A 110 14.51 -15.56 22.33
N ILE A 111 15.14 -14.39 22.31
CA ILE A 111 15.00 -13.42 21.24
C ILE A 111 16.23 -13.52 20.36
N ILE A 112 16.04 -13.78 19.07
CA ILE A 112 17.15 -13.77 18.10
C ILE A 112 17.79 -12.38 18.09
N PRO A 113 19.10 -12.23 18.36
CA PRO A 113 19.75 -10.93 18.38
C PRO A 113 19.69 -10.19 17.04
N VAL A 114 19.85 -8.86 17.08
CA VAL A 114 19.93 -8.02 15.88
C VAL A 114 21.39 -7.63 15.65
N THR A 115 22.12 -8.44 14.89
CA THR A 115 23.50 -8.15 14.46
C THR A 115 23.59 -8.08 12.94
N ALA A 116 24.71 -7.56 12.41
CA ALA A 116 24.89 -7.46 10.96
C ALA A 116 24.87 -8.83 10.27
N GLU A 117 25.43 -9.85 10.94
CA GLU A 117 25.51 -11.23 10.46
C GLU A 117 24.12 -11.87 10.42
N ILE A 118 23.34 -11.74 11.48
CA ILE A 118 21.99 -12.31 11.56
C ILE A 118 21.05 -11.59 10.60
N VAL A 119 21.12 -10.25 10.51
CA VAL A 119 20.29 -9.45 9.58
C VAL A 119 20.60 -9.77 8.11
N ALA A 120 21.80 -10.28 7.80
CA ALA A 120 22.13 -10.72 6.45
C ALA A 120 21.35 -11.97 5.99
N GLY A 121 20.76 -12.71 6.94
CA GLY A 121 19.96 -13.91 6.67
C GLY A 121 20.79 -15.19 6.53
N GLY A 122 20.11 -16.31 6.31
CA GLY A 122 20.73 -17.63 6.19
C GLY A 122 20.65 -18.47 7.47
N PRO A 123 21.26 -19.65 7.49
CA PRO A 123 21.23 -20.55 8.63
C PRO A 123 22.10 -20.02 9.77
N ILE A 124 21.55 -20.02 11.00
CA ILE A 124 22.27 -19.75 12.24
C ILE A 124 22.19 -20.97 13.15
N THR A 125 23.18 -21.14 14.02
CA THR A 125 23.23 -22.23 15.01
C THR A 125 22.95 -21.70 16.40
N ILE A 126 21.94 -22.26 17.06
CA ILE A 126 21.68 -22.07 18.48
C ILE A 126 22.30 -23.24 19.23
N THR A 127 23.12 -22.94 20.24
CA THR A 127 23.71 -23.96 21.13
C THR A 127 23.23 -23.72 22.54
N ALA A 128 22.78 -24.76 23.23
CA ALA A 128 22.47 -24.71 24.65
C ALA A 128 23.46 -25.62 25.40
N THR A 129 24.04 -25.10 26.49
CA THR A 129 25.02 -25.81 27.30
C THR A 129 24.60 -25.78 28.76
N ASP A 130 24.46 -26.95 29.38
CA ASP A 130 24.17 -27.03 30.82
C ASP A 130 25.41 -26.76 31.69
N ASP A 131 25.22 -26.81 33.01
CA ASP A 131 26.27 -26.60 33.99
C ASP A 131 27.28 -27.76 34.15
N GLN A 132 27.09 -28.87 33.43
CA GLN A 132 28.09 -29.95 33.29
C GLN A 132 28.82 -29.90 31.94
N GLY A 133 28.49 -28.92 31.08
CA GLY A 133 29.10 -28.77 29.77
C GLY A 133 28.47 -29.65 28.69
N LEU A 134 27.33 -30.29 28.95
CA LEU A 134 26.60 -31.03 27.93
C LEU A 134 25.95 -30.05 26.95
N MET A 135 26.26 -30.22 25.66
CA MET A 135 25.83 -29.31 24.60
C MET A 135 24.84 -29.99 23.66
N GLN A 136 23.78 -29.26 23.29
CA GLN A 136 22.88 -29.60 22.19
C GLN A 136 22.74 -28.40 21.26
N THR A 137 22.54 -28.66 19.97
CA THR A 137 22.45 -27.61 18.94
C THR A 137 21.18 -27.73 18.12
N ALA A 138 20.72 -26.58 17.62
CA ALA A 138 19.59 -26.47 16.69
C ALA A 138 19.94 -25.45 15.61
N GLN A 139 19.49 -25.69 14.37
CA GLN A 139 19.60 -24.71 13.29
C GLN A 139 18.29 -23.94 13.11
N VAL A 140 18.41 -22.64 12.88
CA VAL A 140 17.30 -21.75 12.49
C VAL A 140 17.66 -21.09 11.17
N MET A 141 16.71 -21.01 10.25
CA MET A 141 16.87 -20.23 9.02
C MET A 141 16.38 -18.80 9.24
N ILE A 142 17.26 -17.82 9.10
CA ILE A 142 16.89 -16.41 9.13
C ILE A 142 16.46 -15.96 7.73
N ARG A 143 15.24 -15.44 7.63
CA ARG A 143 14.69 -14.93 6.37
C ARG A 143 15.38 -13.64 5.98
N THR A 144 15.54 -13.44 4.67
CA THR A 144 15.93 -12.16 4.10
C THR A 144 14.72 -11.28 3.81
N PRO A 145 14.86 -9.94 3.81
CA PRO A 145 13.78 -9.03 3.49
C PRO A 145 13.21 -9.24 2.08
N GLY A 146 11.88 -9.15 1.96
CA GLY A 146 11.16 -9.14 0.68
C GLY A 146 10.00 -8.16 0.73
N ILE A 147 9.71 -7.48 -0.39
CA ILE A 147 8.55 -6.58 -0.51
C ILE A 147 7.76 -6.83 -1.79
N SER A 148 6.48 -6.52 -1.73
CA SER A 148 5.59 -6.36 -2.89
C SER A 148 4.92 -4.99 -2.84
N VAL A 149 4.53 -4.49 -4.01
CA VAL A 149 3.77 -3.25 -4.15
C VAL A 149 2.50 -3.50 -4.97
N ASP A 150 1.42 -2.85 -4.59
CA ASP A 150 0.14 -2.94 -5.29
C ASP A 150 -0.53 -1.55 -5.35
N PRO A 151 -0.96 -1.09 -6.54
CA PRO A 151 -0.72 -1.68 -7.86
C PRO A 151 0.76 -1.65 -8.29
N LEU A 152 1.14 -2.52 -9.25
CA LEU A 152 2.48 -2.51 -9.88
C LEU A 152 2.67 -1.35 -10.87
N SER A 153 1.58 -0.75 -11.34
CA SER A 153 1.59 0.39 -12.25
C SER A 153 0.46 1.35 -11.89
N SER A 154 0.80 2.62 -11.72
CA SER A 154 -0.17 3.68 -11.43
C SER A 154 0.42 5.06 -11.69
N ARG A 155 -0.46 6.07 -11.68
CA ARG A 155 -0.07 7.46 -11.99
C ARG A 155 0.65 8.12 -10.79
N ILE A 156 1.19 9.31 -10.99
CA ILE A 156 1.66 10.13 -9.87
C ILE A 156 0.52 10.47 -8.90
N ASN A 157 0.84 10.68 -7.62
CA ASN A 157 -0.09 10.99 -6.51
C ASN A 157 -1.12 9.91 -6.15
N THR A 158 -1.09 8.75 -6.81
CA THR A 158 -1.89 7.57 -6.40
C THR A 158 -1.33 6.96 -5.13
N VAL A 159 -2.17 6.21 -4.42
CA VAL A 159 -1.75 5.44 -3.24
C VAL A 159 -1.21 4.08 -3.71
N LEU A 160 -0.08 3.69 -3.13
CA LEU A 160 0.51 2.36 -3.24
C LEU A 160 0.46 1.67 -1.88
N SER A 161 0.02 0.42 -1.88
CA SER A 161 0.25 -0.50 -0.79
C SER A 161 1.65 -1.11 -0.92
N VAL A 162 2.41 -1.13 0.17
CA VAL A 162 3.71 -1.80 0.27
C VAL A 162 3.61 -2.83 1.38
N THR A 163 3.69 -4.11 1.03
CA THR A 163 3.71 -5.21 2.00
C THR A 163 5.12 -5.77 2.08
N GLY A 164 5.67 -5.87 3.28
CA GLY A 164 7.00 -6.43 3.53
C GLY A 164 6.97 -7.67 4.41
N GLN A 165 7.96 -8.54 4.23
CA GLN A 165 8.16 -9.79 4.97
C GLN A 165 9.67 -9.98 5.21
N GLY A 166 10.04 -10.74 6.25
CA GLY A 166 11.46 -11.06 6.51
C GLY A 166 12.28 -9.90 7.07
N PHE A 167 11.63 -8.84 7.54
CA PHE A 167 12.30 -7.72 8.22
C PHE A 167 12.48 -8.05 9.71
N PRO A 168 13.43 -7.42 10.44
CA PRO A 168 13.54 -7.63 11.88
C PRO A 168 12.22 -7.31 12.60
N ALA A 169 11.80 -8.21 13.48
CA ALA A 169 10.53 -8.11 14.17
C ALA A 169 10.50 -6.94 15.17
N SER A 170 9.31 -6.43 15.44
CA SER A 170 9.09 -5.67 16.68
C SER A 170 8.98 -6.62 17.86
N ASN A 171 9.70 -6.32 18.94
CA ASN A 171 9.67 -7.11 20.16
C ASN A 171 9.49 -6.18 21.37
N PRO A 172 8.51 -6.41 22.26
CA PRO A 172 8.30 -5.59 23.45
C PRO A 172 9.44 -5.63 24.48
N ALA A 173 10.24 -6.71 24.48
CA ALA A 173 11.34 -6.90 25.42
C ALA A 173 12.62 -6.19 24.97
N THR A 174 12.72 -5.79 23.70
CA THR A 174 13.77 -4.92 23.18
C THR A 174 13.19 -3.53 22.90
N ALA A 175 14.03 -2.51 22.67
CA ALA A 175 13.52 -1.22 22.20
C ALA A 175 12.63 -1.42 20.96
N LYS A 176 11.61 -0.56 20.74
CA LYS A 176 10.70 -0.66 19.56
C LYS A 176 11.53 -1.07 18.34
N GLY A 177 11.22 -2.25 17.77
CA GLY A 177 12.11 -3.01 16.90
C GLY A 177 12.63 -2.24 15.69
N SER A 178 13.58 -2.84 14.96
CA SER A 178 14.24 -2.16 13.84
C SER A 178 13.21 -1.57 12.88
N GLN A 179 13.33 -0.27 12.65
CA GLN A 179 12.44 0.42 11.73
C GLN A 179 12.82 0.07 10.29
N VAL A 180 11.84 0.15 9.41
CA VAL A 180 11.99 -0.02 7.97
C VAL A 180 11.74 1.31 7.29
N SER A 181 12.74 1.83 6.59
CA SER A 181 12.59 3.03 5.76
C SER A 181 12.11 2.63 4.37
N ILE A 182 10.98 3.18 3.93
CA ILE A 182 10.42 2.97 2.60
C ILE A 182 10.73 4.20 1.75
N SER A 183 11.39 3.98 0.61
CA SER A 183 11.75 5.03 -0.34
C SER A 183 11.29 4.70 -1.76
N TYR A 184 11.05 5.73 -2.55
CA TYR A 184 10.60 5.64 -3.93
C TYR A 184 11.55 6.46 -4.81
N ALA A 185 12.21 5.81 -5.77
CA ALA A 185 13.25 6.44 -6.60
C ALA A 185 14.30 7.22 -5.77
N GLY A 186 14.64 6.72 -4.57
CA GLY A 186 15.58 7.34 -3.63
C GLY A 186 14.97 8.38 -2.68
N VAL A 187 13.70 8.79 -2.86
CA VAL A 187 13.01 9.71 -1.95
C VAL A 187 12.38 8.94 -0.79
N LEU A 188 12.72 9.28 0.45
CA LEU A 188 12.09 8.68 1.64
C LEU A 188 10.60 9.05 1.72
N LEU A 189 9.73 8.05 1.82
CA LEU A 189 8.27 8.24 1.92
C LEU A 189 7.71 7.91 3.29
N ALA A 190 8.25 6.87 3.95
CA ALA A 190 7.73 6.41 5.23
C ALA A 190 8.79 5.70 6.06
N LEU A 191 8.52 5.62 7.36
CA LEU A 191 9.29 4.86 8.34
C LEU A 191 8.30 4.02 9.16
N VAL A 192 8.36 2.71 9.03
CA VAL A 192 7.38 1.79 9.64
C VAL A 192 8.08 0.69 10.43
N PRO A 193 7.57 0.29 11.61
CA PRO A 193 8.03 -0.93 12.26
C PRO A 193 7.42 -2.15 11.55
N ALA A 194 8.14 -3.28 11.56
CA ALA A 194 7.53 -4.58 11.30
C ALA A 194 6.82 -5.11 12.55
N ASP A 195 5.89 -6.04 12.39
CA ASP A 195 5.22 -6.74 13.49
C ASP A 195 6.15 -7.79 14.14
N SER A 196 5.61 -8.58 15.08
CA SER A 196 6.36 -9.61 15.80
C SER A 196 6.83 -10.79 14.93
N SER A 197 6.38 -10.87 13.68
CA SER A 197 6.78 -11.88 12.69
C SER A 197 7.72 -11.32 11.60
N GLY A 198 8.03 -10.01 11.64
CA GLY A 198 8.84 -9.36 10.61
C GLY A 198 8.05 -8.93 9.37
N ARG A 199 6.73 -8.84 9.48
CA ARG A 199 5.84 -8.37 8.41
C ARG A 199 5.45 -6.91 8.64
N PHE A 200 5.25 -6.14 7.57
CA PHE A 200 4.61 -4.84 7.67
C PHE A 200 3.66 -4.62 6.50
N ASP A 201 2.70 -3.72 6.70
CA ASP A 201 1.94 -3.09 5.63
C ASP A 201 2.08 -1.57 5.77
N ALA A 202 2.31 -0.90 4.66
CA ALA A 202 2.40 0.55 4.60
C ALA A 202 1.62 1.07 3.40
N THR A 203 1.02 2.25 3.54
CA THR A 203 0.48 2.99 2.40
C THR A 203 1.35 4.21 2.15
N VAL A 204 1.81 4.35 0.92
CA VAL A 204 2.62 5.50 0.47
C VAL A 204 1.99 6.09 -0.78
N ARG A 205 2.36 7.32 -1.14
CA ARG A 205 1.91 7.92 -2.41
C ARG A 205 3.03 7.94 -3.42
N VAL A 206 2.72 7.67 -4.69
CA VAL A 206 3.64 7.92 -5.79
C VAL A 206 3.97 9.42 -5.79
N PRO A 207 5.25 9.83 -5.67
CA PRO A 207 5.60 11.25 -5.62
C PRO A 207 5.10 12.03 -6.83
N ALA A 208 4.62 13.26 -6.62
CA ALA A 208 4.21 14.17 -7.70
C ALA A 208 5.33 14.46 -8.71
N ALA A 209 6.59 14.42 -8.25
CA ALA A 209 7.78 14.67 -9.06
C ALA A 209 8.36 13.39 -9.70
N ALA A 210 7.71 12.23 -9.57
CA ALA A 210 8.16 11.01 -10.23
C ALA A 210 8.08 11.17 -11.76
N ALA A 211 9.09 10.66 -12.46
CA ALA A 211 9.10 10.71 -13.92
C ALA A 211 7.96 9.86 -14.51
N VAL A 212 7.27 10.38 -15.54
CA VAL A 212 6.30 9.60 -16.32
C VAL A 212 7.02 8.74 -17.36
N LEU A 213 6.37 7.68 -17.84
CA LEU A 213 6.99 6.66 -18.71
C LEU A 213 8.25 6.04 -18.10
N SER A 214 8.23 5.78 -16.80
CA SER A 214 9.40 5.29 -16.08
C SER A 214 9.09 4.11 -15.16
N SER A 215 10.11 3.28 -14.95
CA SER A 215 10.11 2.22 -13.94
C SER A 215 10.91 2.72 -12.73
N ASN A 216 10.24 2.84 -11.59
CA ASN A 216 10.82 3.38 -10.37
C ASN A 216 11.02 2.26 -9.35
N THR A 217 12.17 2.30 -8.68
CA THR A 217 12.46 1.37 -7.58
C THR A 217 11.79 1.85 -6.30
N VAL A 218 10.94 1.00 -5.72
CA VAL A 218 10.52 1.08 -4.33
C VAL A 218 11.51 0.26 -3.51
N ARG A 219 12.10 0.85 -2.48
CA ARG A 219 13.07 0.17 -1.59
C ARG A 219 12.57 0.24 -0.16
N ALA A 220 12.56 -0.90 0.51
CA ALA A 220 12.38 -1.00 1.96
C ALA A 220 13.70 -1.46 2.59
N GLN A 221 14.29 -0.63 3.43
CA GLN A 221 15.59 -0.88 4.05
C GLN A 221 15.47 -1.02 5.56
N VAL A 222 16.18 -2.00 6.13
CA VAL A 222 16.34 -2.14 7.57
C VAL A 222 17.22 -1.00 8.07
N VAL A 223 16.66 -0.12 8.91
CA VAL A 223 17.39 1.05 9.42
C VAL A 223 18.59 0.61 10.27
N GLY A 224 19.75 1.20 10.00
CA GLY A 224 21.01 0.85 10.65
C GLY A 224 21.79 -0.29 9.99
N PHE A 225 21.24 -0.93 8.95
CA PHE A 225 21.88 -2.06 8.27
C PHE A 225 21.89 -1.90 6.74
N SER A 226 22.88 -2.53 6.10
CA SER A 226 22.97 -2.64 4.63
C SER A 226 22.13 -3.81 4.11
N GLN A 227 20.90 -3.92 4.58
CA GLN A 227 19.95 -4.94 4.13
C GLN A 227 18.61 -4.30 3.75
N TRP A 228 18.13 -4.67 2.57
CA TRP A 228 16.94 -4.09 1.97
C TRP A 228 16.29 -5.05 0.98
N ALA A 229 15.03 -4.77 0.66
CA ALA A 229 14.31 -5.37 -0.44
C ALA A 229 13.87 -4.29 -1.43
N THR A 230 13.66 -4.69 -2.68
CA THR A 230 13.17 -3.80 -3.73
C THR A 230 11.97 -4.40 -4.45
N ALA A 231 11.11 -3.51 -4.95
CA ALA A 231 10.07 -3.79 -5.91
C ALA A 231 10.10 -2.71 -6.99
N ILE A 232 9.55 -3.01 -8.17
CA ILE A 232 9.46 -2.04 -9.27
C ILE A 232 8.01 -1.59 -9.39
N HIS A 233 7.83 -0.28 -9.46
CA HIS A 233 6.56 0.35 -9.79
C HIS A 233 6.70 1.17 -11.07
N THR A 234 5.79 0.97 -12.02
CA THR A 234 5.79 1.72 -13.28
C THR A 234 4.85 2.92 -13.22
N VAL A 235 5.33 4.09 -13.66
CA VAL A 235 4.48 5.26 -13.91
C VAL A 235 4.24 5.35 -15.42
N PRO A 236 3.05 4.97 -15.92
CA PRO A 236 2.76 5.03 -17.34
C PRO A 236 2.71 6.49 -17.84
N GLY A 237 2.91 6.68 -19.13
CA GLY A 237 2.76 7.98 -19.77
C GLY A 237 1.31 8.42 -19.90
N ALA A 238 1.13 9.64 -20.40
CA ALA A 238 -0.16 10.08 -20.89
C ALA A 238 -0.55 9.27 -22.14
N SER A 239 -1.83 8.99 -22.29
CA SER A 239 -2.40 8.30 -23.44
C SER A 239 -3.63 9.05 -23.93
N ILE A 240 -3.95 8.86 -25.21
CA ILE A 240 -5.22 9.26 -25.78
C ILE A 240 -5.86 8.07 -26.48
N THR A 241 -7.18 8.01 -26.46
CA THR A 241 -7.99 7.14 -27.30
C THR A 241 -8.87 8.00 -28.21
N VAL A 242 -9.14 7.50 -29.42
CA VAL A 242 -10.00 8.16 -30.39
C VAL A 242 -11.21 7.29 -30.71
N SER A 243 -12.40 7.89 -30.76
CA SER A 243 -13.64 7.19 -31.10
C SER A 243 -14.51 8.03 -32.05
N PRO A 244 -14.89 7.50 -33.22
CA PRO A 244 -14.48 6.20 -33.76
C PRO A 244 -12.97 6.15 -34.10
N ALA A 245 -12.43 4.96 -34.31
CA ALA A 245 -11.02 4.78 -34.71
C ALA A 245 -10.81 4.88 -36.24
N SER A 246 -11.89 4.92 -37.01
CA SER A 246 -11.89 5.10 -38.46
C SER A 246 -13.12 5.87 -38.91
N GLY A 247 -13.05 6.48 -40.09
CA GLY A 247 -14.14 7.27 -40.64
C GLY A 247 -13.74 8.07 -41.88
N ARG A 248 -14.75 8.58 -42.59
CA ARG A 248 -14.55 9.45 -43.76
C ARG A 248 -14.16 10.86 -43.30
N PRO A 249 -13.59 11.71 -44.17
CA PRO A 249 -13.46 13.14 -43.89
C PRO A 249 -14.78 13.73 -43.37
N GLY A 250 -14.68 14.57 -42.34
CA GLY A 250 -15.81 15.20 -41.65
C GLY A 250 -16.52 14.34 -40.59
N THR A 251 -16.12 13.08 -40.39
CA THR A 251 -16.58 12.26 -39.25
C THR A 251 -16.20 12.93 -37.95
N VAL A 252 -17.10 13.00 -36.98
CA VAL A 252 -16.81 13.56 -35.65
C VAL A 252 -16.01 12.54 -34.84
N VAL A 253 -14.84 12.96 -34.39
CA VAL A 253 -13.91 12.15 -33.61
C VAL A 253 -13.82 12.70 -32.20
N THR A 254 -14.04 11.83 -31.22
CA THR A 254 -13.84 12.10 -29.80
C THR A 254 -12.41 11.72 -29.42
N ILE A 255 -11.65 12.63 -28.84
CA ILE A 255 -10.37 12.37 -28.18
C ILE A 255 -10.63 12.27 -26.68
N SER A 256 -10.33 11.12 -26.08
CA SER A 256 -10.32 10.95 -24.63
C SER A 256 -8.88 10.82 -24.16
N GLY A 257 -8.39 11.80 -23.40
CA GLY A 257 -7.05 11.78 -22.85
C GLY A 257 -7.03 11.33 -21.39
N GLU A 258 -5.99 10.62 -21.01
CA GLU A 258 -5.73 10.24 -19.63
C GLU A 258 -4.24 10.37 -19.28
N GLY A 259 -3.94 10.68 -18.02
CA GLY A 259 -2.55 10.71 -17.54
C GLY A 259 -1.75 11.94 -17.87
N PHE A 260 -2.42 12.97 -18.35
CA PHE A 260 -1.80 14.28 -18.50
C PHE A 260 -1.62 14.95 -17.13
N PRO A 261 -0.78 15.99 -17.01
CA PRO A 261 -0.74 16.78 -15.79
C PRO A 261 -2.14 17.30 -15.41
N ALA A 262 -2.46 17.28 -14.12
CA ALA A 262 -3.78 17.65 -13.63
C ALA A 262 -4.01 19.17 -13.69
N ASN A 263 -5.25 19.60 -13.96
CA ASN A 263 -5.68 21.00 -13.96
C ASN A 263 -4.87 21.91 -14.91
N VAL A 264 -4.46 21.40 -16.07
CA VAL A 264 -3.75 22.18 -17.10
C VAL A 264 -4.57 22.28 -18.38
N LEU A 265 -4.38 23.37 -19.12
CA LEU A 265 -5.01 23.56 -20.43
C LEU A 265 -4.43 22.55 -21.43
N VAL A 266 -5.29 21.95 -22.26
CA VAL A 266 -4.86 21.24 -23.46
C VAL A 266 -4.39 22.29 -24.47
N SER A 267 -3.09 22.29 -24.75
CA SER A 267 -2.43 23.32 -25.55
C SER A 267 -2.43 23.03 -27.06
N SER A 268 -2.62 21.77 -27.45
CA SER A 268 -2.65 21.37 -28.87
C SER A 268 -3.41 20.07 -29.06
N ASN A 269 -4.32 20.02 -30.03
CA ASN A 269 -4.81 18.78 -30.65
C ASN A 269 -4.54 18.88 -32.15
N ARG A 270 -3.99 17.82 -32.76
CA ARG A 270 -3.73 17.77 -34.21
C ARG A 270 -4.17 16.44 -34.82
N ALA A 271 -4.67 16.52 -36.04
CA ALA A 271 -4.80 15.39 -36.95
C ALA A 271 -3.76 15.57 -38.07
N GLY A 272 -2.74 14.71 -38.09
CA GLY A 272 -1.53 14.93 -38.88
C GLY A 272 -0.90 16.29 -38.58
N TYR A 273 -0.75 17.12 -39.61
CA TYR A 273 -0.23 18.49 -39.49
C TYR A 273 -1.30 19.54 -39.20
N ILE A 274 -2.59 19.20 -39.23
CA ILE A 274 -3.72 20.13 -39.09
C ILE A 274 -4.10 20.29 -37.62
N ALA A 275 -4.25 21.53 -37.16
CA ALA A 275 -4.73 21.83 -35.81
C ALA A 275 -6.25 21.63 -35.73
N VAL A 276 -6.69 20.87 -34.73
CA VAL A 276 -8.10 20.48 -34.52
C VAL A 276 -8.57 20.74 -33.09
N LEU A 277 -7.85 21.59 -32.35
CA LEU A 277 -8.22 21.97 -31.00
C LEU A 277 -9.51 22.82 -31.01
N GLY A 278 -10.53 22.36 -30.28
CA GLY A 278 -11.78 23.09 -30.12
C GLY A 278 -11.60 24.40 -29.35
N SER A 279 -12.52 25.34 -29.55
CA SER A 279 -12.61 26.58 -28.78
C SER A 279 -13.91 26.60 -27.96
N PRO A 280 -13.85 26.78 -26.64
CA PRO A 280 -12.65 26.92 -25.82
C PRO A 280 -11.85 25.61 -25.71
N ALA A 281 -10.55 25.71 -25.47
CA ALA A 281 -9.69 24.54 -25.26
C ALA A 281 -10.08 23.84 -23.95
N PRO A 282 -10.13 22.49 -23.92
CA PRO A 282 -10.45 21.75 -22.71
C PRO A 282 -9.32 21.86 -21.67
N VAL A 283 -9.68 21.67 -20.40
CA VAL A 283 -8.76 21.61 -19.26
C VAL A 283 -8.79 20.18 -18.73
N THR A 284 -7.62 19.64 -18.37
CA THR A 284 -7.55 18.34 -17.70
C THR A 284 -8.15 18.43 -16.30
N ASP A 285 -8.87 17.40 -15.87
CA ASP A 285 -9.38 17.35 -14.50
C ASP A 285 -8.27 17.03 -13.48
N GLY A 286 -8.65 16.89 -12.20
CA GLY A 286 -7.74 16.57 -11.09
C GLY A 286 -7.00 15.23 -11.26
N GLU A 287 -7.44 14.38 -12.19
CA GLU A 287 -6.85 13.08 -12.49
C GLU A 287 -6.13 13.07 -13.84
N GLY A 288 -6.01 14.23 -14.49
CA GLY A 288 -5.31 14.35 -15.77
C GLY A 288 -6.12 13.86 -16.96
N ARG A 289 -7.45 13.76 -16.83
CA ARG A 289 -8.34 13.33 -17.92
C ARG A 289 -8.93 14.53 -18.65
N PHE A 290 -9.15 14.41 -19.95
CA PHE A 290 -9.91 15.39 -20.71
C PHE A 290 -10.67 14.73 -21.86
N VAL A 291 -11.66 15.43 -22.38
CA VAL A 291 -12.36 15.04 -23.60
C VAL A 291 -12.37 16.23 -24.56
N SER A 292 -12.14 15.95 -25.85
CA SER A 292 -12.22 16.93 -26.94
C SER A 292 -12.90 16.30 -28.15
N TYR A 293 -13.50 17.12 -28.99
CA TYR A 293 -14.13 16.68 -30.24
C TYR A 293 -13.60 17.49 -31.41
N PHE A 294 -13.50 16.86 -32.57
CA PHE A 294 -13.21 17.54 -33.83
C PHE A 294 -13.82 16.78 -35.00
N ALA A 295 -14.08 17.48 -36.11
CA ALA A 295 -14.44 16.83 -37.37
C ALA A 295 -13.15 16.48 -38.12
N MET A 296 -13.02 15.23 -38.58
CA MET A 296 -11.82 14.75 -39.27
C MET A 296 -11.53 15.62 -40.50
N PRO A 297 -10.35 16.24 -40.64
CA PRO A 297 -10.01 17.02 -41.82
C PRO A 297 -9.98 16.19 -43.11
N LEU A 298 -9.94 16.89 -44.25
CA LEU A 298 -9.82 16.24 -45.55
C LEU A 298 -8.40 15.67 -45.74
N PHE A 299 -8.29 14.35 -45.65
CA PHE A 299 -7.07 13.59 -45.94
C PHE A 299 -7.34 12.54 -47.02
N THR A 300 -6.28 12.12 -47.71
CA THR A 300 -6.32 10.90 -48.52
C THR A 300 -6.53 9.68 -47.62
N PRO A 301 -7.20 8.61 -48.11
CA PRO A 301 -7.39 7.40 -47.34
C PRO A 301 -6.06 6.81 -46.82
N GLY A 302 -6.08 6.32 -45.58
CA GLY A 302 -4.90 5.80 -44.87
C GLY A 302 -4.85 6.18 -43.39
N PHE A 303 -3.79 5.75 -42.69
CA PHE A 303 -3.61 6.05 -41.27
C PHE A 303 -3.08 7.46 -41.05
N GLN A 304 -3.78 8.23 -40.24
CA GLN A 304 -3.38 9.54 -39.77
C GLN A 304 -3.12 9.54 -38.27
N THR A 305 -2.07 10.24 -37.87
CA THR A 305 -1.74 10.40 -36.45
C THR A 305 -2.63 11.47 -35.83
N ILE A 306 -3.18 11.16 -34.67
CA ILE A 306 -3.85 12.11 -33.80
C ILE A 306 -2.93 12.38 -32.63
N THR A 307 -2.67 13.65 -32.32
CA THR A 307 -1.84 14.04 -31.19
C THR A 307 -2.58 15.00 -30.29
N ALA A 308 -2.37 14.86 -28.98
CA ALA A 308 -2.85 15.81 -27.98
C ALA A 308 -1.73 16.16 -27.01
N THR A 309 -1.62 17.44 -26.70
CA THR A 309 -0.59 17.98 -25.80
C THR A 309 -1.25 18.75 -24.67
N ALA A 310 -0.89 18.42 -23.43
CA ALA A 310 -1.30 19.16 -22.25
C ALA A 310 -0.17 19.14 -21.21
N GLY A 311 0.13 20.29 -20.61
CA GLY A 311 1.20 20.43 -19.63
C GLY A 311 2.58 20.00 -20.14
N GLY A 312 2.86 20.17 -21.43
CA GLY A 312 4.12 19.78 -22.08
C GLY A 312 4.26 18.29 -22.43
N ILE A 313 3.28 17.45 -22.07
CA ILE A 313 3.26 16.04 -22.43
C ILE A 313 2.40 15.84 -23.68
N THR A 314 2.89 15.08 -24.64
CA THR A 314 2.18 14.72 -25.87
C THR A 314 1.85 13.23 -25.89
N ALA A 315 0.59 12.89 -26.14
CA ALA A 315 0.17 11.53 -26.44
C ALA A 315 -0.26 11.40 -27.90
N VAL A 316 -0.16 10.19 -28.44
CA VAL A 316 -0.43 9.88 -29.84
C VAL A 316 -1.41 8.71 -29.93
N SER A 317 -2.33 8.79 -30.89
CA SER A 317 -3.19 7.69 -31.33
C SER A 317 -3.25 7.71 -32.86
N ASN A 318 -3.72 6.63 -33.48
CA ASN A 318 -3.96 6.58 -34.92
C ASN A 318 -5.46 6.65 -35.21
N PHE A 319 -5.80 7.18 -36.37
CA PHE A 319 -7.13 7.14 -36.95
C PHE A 319 -7.02 6.71 -38.41
N GLU A 320 -7.85 5.77 -38.84
CA GLU A 320 -7.91 5.34 -40.25
C GLU A 320 -8.92 6.18 -41.03
N VAL A 321 -8.42 7.00 -41.96
CA VAL A 321 -9.27 7.71 -42.91
C VAL A 321 -9.67 6.73 -44.00
N ILE A 322 -10.96 6.43 -44.11
CA ILE A 322 -11.49 5.51 -45.12
C ILE A 322 -11.95 6.28 -46.36
N GLU A 323 -11.97 5.60 -47.50
CA GLU A 323 -12.41 6.16 -48.77
C GLU A 323 -13.90 6.55 -48.76
N GLY A 324 -14.20 7.71 -49.37
CA GLY A 324 -15.56 8.18 -49.59
C GLY A 324 -15.69 9.71 -49.56
N ALA A 325 -16.87 10.20 -49.95
CA ALA A 325 -17.20 11.61 -49.85
C ALA A 325 -17.23 12.07 -48.38
N ALA A 326 -16.85 13.32 -48.15
CA ALA A 326 -16.90 13.93 -46.83
C ALA A 326 -18.33 13.90 -46.26
N VAL A 327 -18.44 13.54 -44.98
CA VAL A 327 -19.69 13.59 -44.21
C VAL A 327 -19.75 14.91 -43.44
N ASN A 328 -20.95 15.43 -43.19
CA ASN A 328 -21.13 16.60 -42.35
C ASN A 328 -21.82 16.17 -41.06
N GLU A 329 -21.03 15.65 -40.12
CA GLU A 329 -21.52 15.28 -38.80
C GLU A 329 -21.41 16.50 -37.86
N PRO A 330 -22.50 16.90 -37.19
CA PRO A 330 -22.45 18.02 -36.27
C PRO A 330 -21.57 17.65 -35.07
N LEU A 331 -20.61 18.54 -34.74
CA LEU A 331 -19.89 18.43 -33.47
C LEU A 331 -20.89 18.38 -32.30
N PRO A 332 -20.58 17.66 -31.21
CA PRO A 332 -21.43 17.68 -30.04
C PRO A 332 -21.61 19.13 -29.61
N ALA A 333 -22.86 19.59 -29.61
CA ALA A 333 -23.17 20.89 -29.04
C ALA A 333 -22.75 20.86 -27.56
N PRO A 334 -22.18 21.95 -27.01
CA PRO A 334 -22.13 22.12 -25.57
C PRO A 334 -23.52 21.78 -25.02
N GLN A 335 -23.61 20.96 -23.97
CA GLN A 335 -24.92 20.70 -23.36
C GLN A 335 -25.61 22.04 -23.12
N PRO A 336 -26.87 22.20 -23.56
CA PRO A 336 -27.56 23.46 -23.37
C PRO A 336 -27.51 23.81 -21.88
N PRO A 337 -27.27 25.08 -21.53
CA PRO A 337 -27.17 25.49 -20.14
C PRO A 337 -28.43 25.01 -19.40
N THR A 338 -28.26 24.11 -18.44
CA THR A 338 -29.38 23.59 -17.65
C THR A 338 -29.67 24.58 -16.54
N VAL A 339 -30.96 24.85 -16.28
CA VAL A 339 -31.34 25.69 -15.15
C VAL A 339 -30.85 25.05 -13.84
N PRO A 340 -30.40 25.84 -12.83
CA PRO A 340 -29.82 25.29 -11.62
C PRO A 340 -30.72 24.28 -10.90
N GLU A 341 -32.05 24.48 -10.93
CA GLU A 341 -33.01 23.55 -10.31
C GLU A 341 -32.95 22.15 -10.93
N GLN A 342 -32.74 22.06 -12.25
CA GLN A 342 -32.63 20.79 -12.97
C GLN A 342 -31.23 20.19 -12.83
N ALA A 343 -30.21 21.03 -13.00
CA ALA A 343 -28.81 20.65 -12.95
C ALA A 343 -28.38 20.11 -11.56
N LEU A 344 -28.94 20.69 -10.50
CA LEU A 344 -28.60 20.39 -9.11
C LEU A 344 -29.73 19.68 -8.38
N GLY A 345 -30.73 19.16 -9.11
CA GLY A 345 -31.96 18.60 -8.54
C GLY A 345 -31.72 17.50 -7.50
N SER A 346 -30.70 16.66 -7.71
CA SER A 346 -30.34 15.63 -6.74
C SER A 346 -29.81 16.19 -5.41
N LEU A 347 -29.23 17.39 -5.42
CA LEU A 347 -28.72 18.07 -4.23
C LEU A 347 -29.77 18.93 -3.53
N THR A 348 -30.75 19.45 -4.28
CA THR A 348 -31.86 20.20 -3.70
C THR A 348 -32.87 19.29 -3.01
N GLN A 349 -32.96 18.02 -3.43
CA GLN A 349 -33.79 17.01 -2.76
C GLN A 349 -33.36 16.82 -1.29
N GLY A 350 -34.30 17.01 -0.38
CA GLY A 350 -34.08 16.90 1.07
C GLY A 350 -33.16 17.99 1.63
N ASP A 351 -33.20 19.20 1.05
CA ASP A 351 -32.56 20.43 1.56
C ASP A 351 -31.04 20.31 1.81
N ASN A 352 -30.33 19.52 0.99
CA ASN A 352 -28.88 19.39 1.15
C ASN A 352 -28.12 20.60 0.59
N LEU A 353 -28.50 21.08 -0.61
CA LEU A 353 -27.90 22.24 -1.22
C LEU A 353 -28.32 23.53 -0.50
N VAL A 354 -27.35 24.25 0.05
CA VAL A 354 -27.57 25.53 0.73
C VAL A 354 -27.47 26.70 -0.24
N ARG A 355 -26.38 26.77 -1.00
CA ARG A 355 -26.10 27.88 -1.93
C ARG A 355 -25.04 27.50 -2.94
N VAL A 356 -25.09 28.17 -4.08
CA VAL A 356 -24.11 28.09 -5.16
C VAL A 356 -23.57 29.48 -5.45
N TRP A 357 -22.26 29.60 -5.67
CA TRP A 357 -21.63 30.82 -6.18
C TRP A 357 -20.82 30.51 -7.42
N THR A 358 -20.67 31.49 -8.30
CA THR A 358 -19.68 31.47 -9.38
C THR A 358 -19.14 32.87 -9.60
N PHE A 359 -17.88 32.97 -10.01
CA PHE A 359 -17.23 34.23 -10.33
C PHE A 359 -16.90 34.25 -11.82
N ASP A 360 -17.39 35.27 -12.52
CA ASP A 360 -17.07 35.50 -13.91
C ASP A 360 -15.82 36.39 -14.00
N ASN A 361 -14.70 35.80 -14.43
CA ASN A 361 -13.42 36.50 -14.44
C ASN A 361 -13.31 37.58 -15.53
N ALA A 362 -14.16 37.55 -16.56
CA ALA A 362 -14.16 38.54 -17.62
C ALA A 362 -14.88 39.82 -17.17
N SER A 363 -16.06 39.67 -16.58
CA SER A 363 -16.87 40.77 -16.06
C SER A 363 -16.51 41.19 -14.62
N LYS A 364 -15.70 40.39 -13.91
CA LYS A 364 -15.36 40.56 -12.48
C LYS A 364 -16.59 40.57 -11.58
N THR A 365 -17.60 39.78 -11.90
CA THR A 365 -18.87 39.73 -11.14
C THR A 365 -19.08 38.38 -10.45
N TRP A 366 -19.72 38.44 -9.29
CA TRP A 366 -20.21 37.25 -8.59
C TRP A 366 -21.67 37.01 -8.94
N SER A 367 -22.02 35.74 -9.16
CA SER A 367 -23.40 35.28 -9.28
C SER A 367 -23.68 34.19 -8.24
N PHE A 368 -24.94 34.09 -7.80
CA PHE A 368 -25.34 33.08 -6.83
C PHE A 368 -26.69 32.44 -7.18
N PHE A 369 -26.92 31.27 -6.58
CA PHE A 369 -28.19 30.56 -6.57
C PHE A 369 -28.44 29.94 -5.19
N ASP A 370 -29.65 30.11 -4.66
CA ASP A 370 -30.13 29.50 -3.44
C ASP A 370 -31.48 28.83 -3.75
N PRO A 371 -31.63 27.51 -3.49
CA PRO A 371 -32.81 26.76 -3.91
C PRO A 371 -34.05 27.07 -3.08
N ARG A 372 -33.92 27.77 -1.94
CA ARG A 372 -35.07 28.07 -1.08
C ARG A 372 -36.00 29.08 -1.76
N PRO A 373 -37.33 28.88 -1.70
CA PRO A 373 -38.30 29.76 -2.37
C PRO A 373 -38.14 31.26 -2.08
N ALA A 374 -37.67 31.60 -0.87
CA ALA A 374 -37.41 32.98 -0.45
C ALA A 374 -36.39 33.72 -1.35
N PHE A 375 -35.50 33.01 -2.04
CA PHE A 375 -34.43 33.59 -2.87
C PHE A 375 -34.71 33.50 -4.37
N ALA A 376 -35.84 32.93 -4.80
CA ALA A 376 -36.16 32.71 -6.22
C ALA A 376 -36.03 33.99 -7.08
N LYS A 377 -36.43 35.14 -6.53
CA LYS A 377 -36.31 36.45 -7.21
C LYS A 377 -34.89 37.04 -7.20
N ALA A 378 -34.06 36.65 -6.23
CA ALA A 378 -32.72 37.19 -6.03
C ALA A 378 -31.63 36.37 -6.74
N ASN A 379 -31.92 35.12 -7.11
CA ASN A 379 -30.99 34.24 -7.81
C ASN A 379 -30.50 34.88 -9.13
N THR A 380 -29.19 34.86 -9.36
CA THR A 380 -28.55 35.45 -10.55
C THR A 380 -27.91 34.42 -11.46
N ILE A 381 -27.58 33.22 -10.95
CA ILE A 381 -27.25 32.08 -11.82
C ILE A 381 -28.55 31.60 -12.45
N ARG A 382 -28.73 31.88 -13.75
CA ARG A 382 -29.90 31.44 -14.53
C ARG A 382 -29.66 30.12 -15.25
N SER A 383 -28.40 29.74 -15.41
CA SER A 383 -28.01 28.49 -16.03
C SER A 383 -26.63 28.04 -15.58
N MET A 384 -26.43 26.74 -15.58
CA MET A 384 -25.15 26.11 -15.28
C MET A 384 -24.38 25.93 -16.60
N VAL A 385 -23.37 26.79 -16.81
CA VAL A 385 -22.55 26.86 -18.02
C VAL A 385 -21.35 25.90 -17.92
N PRO A 386 -21.15 24.99 -18.91
CA PRO A 386 -19.95 24.16 -18.98
C PRO A 386 -18.65 24.98 -19.06
N GLY A 387 -17.57 24.49 -18.46
CA GLY A 387 -16.28 25.16 -18.32
C GLY A 387 -16.22 26.21 -17.20
N ARG A 388 -17.30 26.42 -16.43
CA ARG A 388 -17.30 27.34 -15.29
C ARG A 388 -17.11 26.61 -13.97
N ILE A 389 -16.50 27.30 -13.03
CA ILE A 389 -16.34 26.80 -11.66
C ILE A 389 -17.49 27.32 -10.79
N TYR A 390 -18.08 26.42 -10.01
CA TYR A 390 -19.11 26.72 -9.04
C TYR A 390 -18.68 26.28 -7.64
N TRP A 391 -18.94 27.13 -6.64
CA TRP A 391 -18.81 26.79 -5.23
C TRP A 391 -20.17 26.35 -4.71
N LEU A 392 -20.32 25.09 -4.33
CA LEU A 392 -21.55 24.52 -3.80
C LEU A 392 -21.40 24.32 -2.29
N ARG A 393 -22.30 24.88 -1.49
CA ARG A 393 -22.37 24.63 -0.05
C ARG A 393 -23.43 23.57 0.25
N LEU A 394 -23.04 22.49 0.94
CA LEU A 394 -23.94 21.40 1.34
C LEU A 394 -24.04 21.28 2.86
N ASN A 395 -25.17 20.74 3.33
CA ASN A 395 -25.42 20.44 4.75
C ASN A 395 -24.94 19.03 5.16
N ARG A 396 -24.73 18.13 4.21
CA ARG A 396 -24.26 16.75 4.44
C ARG A 396 -23.51 16.22 3.23
N VAL A 397 -22.67 15.21 3.46
CA VAL A 397 -21.97 14.46 2.41
C VAL A 397 -22.99 13.83 1.45
N GLN A 398 -22.74 13.93 0.15
CA GLN A 398 -23.57 13.30 -0.88
C GLN A 398 -22.77 13.04 -2.15
N THR A 399 -22.96 11.87 -2.75
CA THR A 399 -22.53 11.63 -4.14
C THR A 399 -23.66 11.99 -5.09
N ALA A 400 -23.37 12.79 -6.12
CA ALA A 400 -24.35 13.24 -7.10
C ALA A 400 -23.81 13.13 -8.53
N ALA A 401 -24.69 12.93 -9.50
CA ALA A 401 -24.36 13.07 -10.91
C ALA A 401 -24.51 14.54 -11.32
N LEU A 402 -23.39 15.24 -11.52
CA LEU A 402 -23.33 16.64 -11.93
C LEU A 402 -22.64 16.74 -13.29
N ASN A 403 -23.28 17.43 -14.25
CA ASN A 403 -22.81 17.54 -15.64
C ASN A 403 -22.34 16.20 -16.26
N GLY A 404 -23.11 15.13 -16.05
CA GLY A 404 -22.78 13.79 -16.55
C GLY A 404 -21.62 13.07 -15.83
N LYS A 405 -21.01 13.68 -14.81
CA LYS A 405 -19.96 13.07 -13.98
C LYS A 405 -20.49 12.71 -12.59
N ARG A 406 -20.05 11.58 -12.04
CA ARG A 406 -20.30 11.23 -10.64
C ARG A 406 -19.32 12.00 -9.75
N VAL A 407 -19.83 12.87 -8.89
CA VAL A 407 -19.05 13.75 -8.02
C VAL A 407 -19.36 13.41 -6.56
N GLU A 408 -18.32 13.21 -5.76
CA GLU A 408 -18.43 13.07 -4.31
C GLU A 408 -18.28 14.44 -3.65
N LEU A 409 -19.28 14.86 -2.88
CA LEU A 409 -19.34 16.18 -2.26
C LEU A 409 -19.40 16.02 -0.74
N PHE A 410 -18.67 16.88 -0.04
CA PHE A 410 -18.58 16.88 1.42
C PHE A 410 -19.54 17.90 2.04
N GLU A 411 -19.80 17.77 3.34
CA GLU A 411 -20.46 18.84 4.11
C GLU A 411 -19.61 20.13 4.05
N GLY A 412 -20.24 21.28 3.85
CA GLY A 412 -19.55 22.54 3.66
C GLY A 412 -19.34 22.90 2.18
N TRP A 413 -18.26 23.64 1.87
CA TRP A 413 -18.00 24.19 0.54
C TRP A 413 -17.24 23.22 -0.36
N ASN A 414 -17.76 23.01 -1.57
CA ASN A 414 -17.18 22.16 -2.60
C ASN A 414 -16.94 22.99 -3.86
N LEU A 415 -15.75 22.91 -4.44
CA LEU A 415 -15.40 23.54 -5.70
C LEU A 415 -15.66 22.56 -6.83
N VAL A 416 -16.60 22.87 -7.72
CA VAL A 416 -17.04 21.97 -8.79
C VAL A 416 -16.80 22.65 -10.14
N PRO A 417 -15.90 22.11 -10.98
CA PRO A 417 -15.87 22.42 -12.40
C PRO A 417 -17.12 21.82 -13.04
N TRP A 418 -17.99 22.69 -13.56
CA TRP A 418 -19.08 22.33 -14.45
C TRP A 418 -18.54 22.25 -15.86
#